data_AF-A0A1Q7RGV3-F1
#
_entry.id   AF-A0A1Q7RGV3-F1
#
_cell.length_a   1.000
_cell.length_b   1.000
_cell.length_c   1.000
_cell.angle_alpha   90.00
_cell.angle_beta   90.00
_cell.angle_gamma   90.00
#
_symmetry.space_group_name_H-M   'P 1'
#
loop_
_entity.id
_entity.type
_entity.pdbx_description
1 polymer ?
#
loop_
_entity_poly.entity_id
_entity_poly.type
_entity_poly.pdbx_seq_one_letter_code
_entity_poly.pdbx_strand_id
1 'polypeptide(L)'
;MGDSLVLYVGEKNISSWSMRGYLALLAKNLPFEERTIELRVDKDRAQRRRVSPTGRLPVLHHGRRVIPDSLAIIEYLEETFPAPGHPALWPSDPDRRAHARWLAATMHSGFTELRESMSFNLCFLPQPPQPTAAALAEAAEMLSLLQDALDRRGGPGPFLFGAFTAADVMYAPAVVRLTAFRVPTTRAPRTPPYMEALLAHPPVKRWMDAARALPPRDHY
;
A
#
# COMPACT_ATOMS: atom_id res chain seq x y z
N MET A 1 14.38 -0.29 27.27
CA MET A 1 13.35 -0.92 26.43
C MET A 1 12.76 0.19 25.57
N GLY A 2 12.90 0.12 24.25
CA GLY A 2 12.31 1.13 23.36
C GLY A 2 10.79 1.11 23.45
N ASP A 3 10.14 2.25 23.20
CA ASP A 3 8.69 2.35 23.19
C ASP A 3 8.09 1.37 22.16
N SER A 4 6.98 0.71 22.50
CA SER A 4 6.34 -0.24 21.58
C SER A 4 5.69 0.47 20.39
N LEU A 5 5.73 -0.18 19.23
CA LEU A 5 5.02 0.26 18.02
C LEU A 5 3.60 -0.30 18.02
N VAL A 6 2.60 0.56 17.87
CA VAL A 6 1.20 0.15 17.69
C VAL A 6 0.67 0.74 16.38
N LEU A 7 0.30 -0.12 15.44
CA LEU A 7 -0.30 0.29 14.18
C LEU A 7 -1.82 0.10 14.25
N TYR A 8 -2.55 1.21 14.16
CA TYR A 8 -3.99 1.15 13.99
C TYR A 8 -4.33 1.06 12.50
N VAL A 9 -5.14 0.07 12.15
CA VAL A 9 -5.57 -0.22 10.77
C VAL A 9 -7.08 -0.26 10.68
N GLY A 10 -7.63 0.03 9.49
CA GLY A 10 -9.02 -0.32 9.21
C GLY A 10 -9.16 -1.80 8.83
N GLU A 11 -10.40 -2.26 8.67
CA GLU A 11 -10.71 -3.62 8.17
C GLU A 11 -9.92 -3.93 6.89
N LYS A 12 -9.25 -5.08 6.84
CA LYS A 12 -8.24 -5.38 5.82
C LYS A 12 -8.80 -5.51 4.40
N ASN A 13 -10.08 -5.83 4.25
CA ASN A 13 -10.76 -5.86 2.95
C ASN A 13 -11.34 -4.49 2.54
N ILE A 14 -11.15 -3.44 3.34
CA ILE A 14 -11.70 -2.10 3.07
C ILE A 14 -10.58 -1.05 3.02
N SER A 15 -9.62 -1.12 3.94
CA SER A 15 -8.62 -0.07 4.16
C SER A 15 -7.33 -0.27 3.36
N SER A 16 -7.35 0.10 2.07
CA SER A 16 -6.14 -0.01 1.24
C SER A 16 -4.95 0.81 1.74
N TRP A 17 -5.19 1.95 2.40
CA TRP A 17 -4.11 2.74 2.99
C TRP A 17 -3.45 2.03 4.16
N SER A 18 -4.21 1.27 4.95
CA SER A 18 -3.68 0.56 6.12
C SER A 18 -2.70 -0.55 5.74
N MET A 19 -2.92 -1.19 4.58
CA MET A 19 -2.01 -2.17 4.01
C MET A 19 -0.59 -1.62 3.87
N ARG A 20 -0.44 -0.34 3.49
CA ARG A 20 0.86 0.29 3.27
C ARG A 20 1.67 0.41 4.56
N GLY A 21 1.05 0.91 5.63
CA GLY A 21 1.70 1.00 6.94
C GLY A 21 2.09 -0.38 7.51
N TYR A 22 1.21 -1.37 7.32
CA TYR A 22 1.46 -2.76 7.71
C TYR A 22 2.65 -3.37 6.98
N LEU A 23 2.69 -3.23 5.65
CA LEU A 23 3.78 -3.77 4.83
C LEU A 23 5.11 -3.05 5.13
N ALA A 24 5.09 -1.74 5.39
CA ALA A 24 6.28 -0.98 5.76
C ALA A 24 6.91 -1.50 7.06
N LEU A 25 6.12 -1.72 8.11
CA LEU A 25 6.62 -2.28 9.38
C LEU A 25 7.22 -3.68 9.22
N LEU A 26 6.56 -4.54 8.42
CA LEU A 26 7.09 -5.88 8.12
C LEU A 26 8.38 -5.83 7.29
N ALA A 27 8.47 -4.92 6.30
CA ALA A 27 9.67 -4.75 5.50
C ALA A 27 10.87 -4.27 6.32
N LYS A 28 10.64 -3.46 7.36
CA LYS A 28 11.67 -3.07 8.36
C LYS A 28 12.00 -4.17 9.37
N ASN A 29 11.32 -5.32 9.32
CA ASN A 29 11.43 -6.37 10.32
C ASN A 29 11.21 -5.85 11.76
N LEU A 30 10.22 -4.97 11.94
CA LEU A 30 9.91 -4.38 13.24
C LEU A 30 8.78 -5.17 13.92
N PRO A 31 8.91 -5.53 15.21
CA PRO A 31 7.78 -6.02 15.98
C PRO A 31 6.81 -4.87 16.26
N PHE A 32 5.51 -5.12 16.09
CA PHE A 32 4.46 -4.15 16.39
C PHE A 32 3.17 -4.85 16.81
N GLU A 33 2.35 -4.13 17.56
CA GLU A 33 0.96 -4.51 17.83
C GLU A 33 0.06 -3.95 16.73
N GLU A 34 -0.69 -4.81 16.04
CA GLU A 34 -1.73 -4.39 15.10
C GLU A 34 -3.07 -4.25 15.84
N ARG A 35 -3.73 -3.10 15.70
CA ARG A 35 -5.09 -2.87 16.24
C ARG A 35 -6.06 -2.46 15.13
N THR A 36 -7.06 -3.29 14.88
CA THR A 36 -8.10 -3.00 13.88
C THR A 36 -9.19 -2.11 14.46
N ILE A 37 -9.58 -1.09 13.70
CA ILE A 37 -10.76 -0.28 13.94
C ILE A 37 -11.76 -0.56 12.82
N GLU A 38 -13.00 -0.89 13.19
CA GLU A 38 -14.08 -1.07 12.23
C GLU A 38 -14.32 0.23 11.44
N LEU A 39 -14.63 0.09 10.16
CA LEU A 39 -14.85 1.23 9.26
C LEU A 39 -16.34 1.46 8.98
N ARG A 40 -17.24 1.14 9.93
CA ARG A 40 -18.69 1.30 9.73
C ARG A 40 -19.13 2.77 9.82
N VAL A 41 -20.25 3.09 9.16
CA VAL A 41 -20.72 4.46 8.94
C VAL A 41 -21.16 5.14 10.26
N ASP A 42 -20.89 6.46 10.32
CA ASP A 42 -21.20 7.48 11.33
C ASP A 42 -20.71 7.32 12.77
N LYS A 43 -20.81 6.15 13.41
CA LYS A 43 -20.40 6.00 14.83
C LYS A 43 -18.88 5.91 15.03
N ASP A 44 -18.13 5.46 14.01
CA ASP A 44 -16.71 5.14 14.15
C ASP A 44 -15.77 6.32 13.89
N ARG A 45 -16.29 7.45 13.41
CA ARG A 45 -15.48 8.68 13.24
C ARG A 45 -14.97 9.18 14.59
N ALA A 46 -15.77 9.05 15.64
CA ALA A 46 -15.35 9.40 17.01
C ALA A 46 -14.25 8.45 17.50
N GLN A 47 -14.37 7.14 17.26
CA GLN A 47 -13.36 6.15 17.63
C GLN A 47 -12.03 6.39 16.89
N ARG A 48 -12.07 6.61 15.57
CA ARG A 48 -10.88 6.94 14.79
C ARG A 48 -10.22 8.22 15.29
N ARG A 49 -10.99 9.24 15.67
CA ARG A 49 -10.46 10.49 16.24
C ARG A 49 -9.82 10.34 17.62
N ARG A 50 -10.14 9.26 18.37
CA ARG A 50 -9.44 8.96 19.63
C ARG A 50 -8.00 8.51 19.42
N VAL A 51 -7.68 7.93 18.26
CA VAL A 51 -6.34 7.40 17.97
C VAL A 51 -5.61 8.15 16.87
N SER A 52 -6.32 8.83 15.97
CA SER A 52 -5.78 9.52 14.81
C SER A 52 -6.29 10.97 14.78
N PRO A 53 -5.42 11.99 14.80
CA PRO A 53 -5.85 13.38 14.78
C PRO A 53 -6.62 13.75 13.51
N THR A 54 -6.33 13.07 12.39
CA THR A 54 -7.02 13.27 11.11
C THR A 54 -8.32 12.46 11.00
N GLY A 55 -8.56 11.51 11.91
CA GLY A 55 -9.65 10.54 11.83
C GLY A 55 -9.49 9.53 10.68
N ARG A 56 -8.31 9.48 10.05
CA ARG A 56 -7.94 8.54 8.97
C ARG A 56 -6.99 7.46 9.49
N LEU A 57 -7.00 6.32 8.81
CA LEU A 57 -6.11 5.19 9.07
C LEU A 57 -5.30 4.88 7.80
N PRO A 58 -4.05 4.38 7.93
CA PRO A 58 -3.40 3.94 9.16
C PRO A 58 -2.93 5.12 10.03
N VAL A 59 -2.68 4.82 11.30
CA VAL A 59 -1.91 5.69 12.21
C VAL A 59 -0.96 4.84 13.04
N LEU A 60 0.30 5.25 13.11
CA LEU A 60 1.33 4.60 13.93
C LEU A 60 1.50 5.36 15.24
N HIS A 61 1.48 4.65 16.36
CA HIS A 61 1.87 5.16 17.66
C HIS A 61 3.25 4.61 18.02
N HIS A 62 4.15 5.47 18.48
CA HIS A 62 5.47 5.11 19.00
C HIS A 62 5.79 6.01 20.19
N GLY A 63 5.57 5.50 21.40
CA GLY A 63 5.64 6.29 22.63
C GLY A 63 4.64 7.45 22.60
N ARG A 64 5.14 8.68 22.70
CA ARG A 64 4.33 9.91 22.62
C ARG A 64 4.02 10.38 21.20
N ARG A 65 4.62 9.75 20.18
CA ARG A 65 4.45 10.16 18.78
C ARG A 65 3.24 9.48 18.17
N VAL A 66 2.44 10.25 17.44
CA VAL A 66 1.30 9.78 16.65
C VAL A 66 1.53 10.22 15.21
N ILE A 67 1.81 9.26 14.33
CA ILE A 67 2.12 9.50 12.92
C ILE A 67 0.95 8.99 12.08
N PRO A 68 -0.03 9.85 11.73
CA PRO A 68 -1.02 9.53 10.71
C PRO A 68 -0.35 9.60 9.33
N ASP A 69 -0.98 8.96 8.34
CA ASP A 69 -0.55 8.90 6.94
C ASP A 69 0.50 7.80 6.63
N SER A 70 0.21 6.95 5.64
CA SER A 70 1.07 5.82 5.31
C SER A 70 2.43 6.22 4.75
N LEU A 71 2.52 7.30 3.98
CA LEU A 71 3.79 7.76 3.43
C LEU A 71 4.63 8.43 4.52
N ALA A 72 4.00 9.20 5.41
CA ALA A 72 4.68 9.75 6.59
C ALA A 72 5.18 8.64 7.53
N ILE A 73 4.40 7.56 7.72
CA ILE A 73 4.85 6.37 8.48
C ILE A 73 6.09 5.75 7.82
N ILE A 74 6.11 5.59 6.50
CA ILE A 74 7.26 5.02 5.78
C ILE A 74 8.53 5.85 6.04
N GLU A 75 8.46 7.17 5.89
CA GLU A 75 9.63 8.04 6.12
C GLU A 75 10.05 8.06 7.59
N TYR A 76 9.09 8.09 8.51
CA TYR A 76 9.35 7.99 9.95
C TYR A 76 10.12 6.73 10.33
N LEU A 77 9.74 5.59 9.75
CA LEU A 77 10.40 4.31 9.99
C LEU A 77 11.80 4.26 9.40
N GLU A 78 12.03 4.90 8.24
CA GLU A 78 13.35 4.97 7.63
C GLU A 78 14.33 5.78 8.47
N GLU A 79 13.88 6.92 9.01
CA GLU A 79 14.69 7.81 9.84
C GLU A 79 14.93 7.24 11.25
N THR A 80 13.90 6.64 11.85
CA THR A 80 13.97 6.17 13.25
C THR A 80 14.67 4.82 13.38
N PHE A 81 14.57 3.98 12.36
CA PHE A 81 15.13 2.63 12.35
C PHE A 81 16.04 2.44 11.12
N PRO A 82 17.14 3.18 10.96
CA PRO A 82 17.92 3.17 9.72
C PRO A 82 18.72 1.87 9.53
N ALA A 83 19.20 1.66 8.30
CA ALA A 83 20.18 0.62 7.99
C ALA A 83 21.55 0.93 8.63
N PRO A 84 22.36 -0.10 8.96
CA PRO A 84 22.08 -1.53 8.80
C PRO A 84 21.29 -2.15 9.96
N GLY A 85 20.90 -1.36 10.98
CA GLY A 85 20.15 -1.87 12.14
C GLY A 85 18.80 -2.48 11.76
N HIS A 86 18.15 -1.91 10.75
CA HIS A 86 16.96 -2.47 10.10
C HIS A 86 17.05 -2.35 8.57
N PRO A 87 16.37 -3.20 7.79
CA PRO A 87 16.35 -3.11 6.33
C PRO A 87 15.93 -1.71 5.85
N ALA A 88 16.59 -1.15 4.83
CA ALA A 88 16.18 0.12 4.23
C ALA A 88 14.88 -0.05 3.42
N LEU A 89 13.99 0.94 3.49
CA LEU A 89 12.77 0.97 2.67
C LEU A 89 13.01 1.59 1.30
N TRP A 90 14.05 2.43 1.17
CA TRP A 90 14.37 3.11 -0.07
C TRP A 90 15.68 2.58 -0.68
N PRO A 91 15.86 2.69 -2.01
CA PRO A 91 17.15 2.43 -2.64
C PRO A 91 18.30 3.23 -2.00
N SER A 92 19.49 2.66 -1.93
CA SER A 92 20.69 3.34 -1.41
C SER A 92 21.26 4.37 -2.39
N ASP A 93 21.12 4.12 -3.69
CA ASP A 93 21.51 5.04 -4.76
C ASP A 93 20.60 6.29 -4.77
N PRO A 94 21.16 7.52 -4.77
CA PRO A 94 20.38 8.76 -4.70
C PRO A 94 19.38 8.95 -5.83
N ASP A 95 19.75 8.65 -7.08
CA ASP A 95 18.90 8.87 -8.25
C ASP A 95 17.73 7.88 -8.26
N ARG A 96 18.03 6.60 -7.97
CA ARG A 96 16.99 5.57 -7.81
C ARG A 96 16.08 5.86 -6.63
N ARG A 97 16.60 6.41 -5.53
CA ARG A 97 15.80 6.82 -4.38
C ARG A 97 14.89 8.00 -4.70
N ALA A 98 15.37 8.99 -5.45
CA ALA A 98 14.54 10.09 -5.93
C ALA A 98 13.40 9.57 -6.81
N HIS A 99 13.71 8.65 -7.73
CA HIS A 99 12.71 8.00 -8.58
C HIS A 99 11.66 7.22 -7.78
N ALA A 100 12.10 6.42 -6.79
CA ALA A 100 11.20 5.65 -5.93
C ALA A 100 10.26 6.54 -5.10
N ARG A 101 10.77 7.66 -4.56
CA ARG A 101 9.97 8.63 -3.82
C ARG A 101 8.99 9.37 -4.71
N TRP A 102 9.37 9.72 -5.94
CA TRP A 102 8.45 10.30 -6.92
C TRP A 102 7.28 9.34 -7.18
N LEU A 103 7.54 8.07 -7.49
CA LEU A 103 6.49 7.08 -7.71
C LEU A 103 5.55 6.95 -6.50
N ALA A 104 6.12 6.90 -5.29
CA ALA A 104 5.36 6.83 -4.04
C ALA A 104 4.49 8.07 -3.83
N ALA A 105 5.03 9.27 -4.08
CA ALA A 105 4.29 10.52 -3.98
C ALA A 105 3.15 10.60 -5.01
N THR A 106 3.40 10.18 -6.26
CA THR A 106 2.38 10.11 -7.32
C THR A 106 1.22 9.19 -6.94
N MET A 107 1.50 8.01 -6.39
CA MET A 107 0.45 7.12 -5.86
C MET A 107 -0.26 7.73 -4.64
N HIS A 108 0.45 8.49 -3.82
CA HIS A 108 -0.11 9.11 -2.63
C HIS A 108 -1.11 10.23 -2.97
N SER A 109 -0.80 11.05 -3.98
CA SER A 109 -1.59 12.23 -4.36
C SER A 109 -2.54 12.03 -5.53
N GLY A 110 -2.37 10.97 -6.33
CA GLY A 110 -3.07 10.76 -7.60
C GLY A 110 -4.08 9.61 -7.63
N PHE A 111 -4.44 9.23 -8.86
CA PHE A 111 -5.28 8.09 -9.22
C PHE A 111 -6.65 8.08 -8.51
N THR A 112 -7.35 9.21 -8.51
CA THR A 112 -8.62 9.33 -7.77
C THR A 112 -9.72 8.52 -8.44
N GLU A 113 -9.87 8.62 -9.76
CA GLU A 113 -10.89 7.91 -10.53
C GLU A 113 -10.71 6.39 -10.41
N LEU A 114 -9.47 5.92 -10.50
CA LEU A 114 -9.10 4.52 -10.26
C LEU A 114 -9.44 4.10 -8.84
N ARG A 115 -9.06 4.88 -7.83
CA ARG A 115 -9.29 4.50 -6.42
C ARG A 115 -10.76 4.47 -6.04
N GLU A 116 -11.58 5.29 -6.67
CA GLU A 116 -13.02 5.37 -6.42
C GLU A 116 -13.78 4.31 -7.22
N SER A 117 -13.59 4.24 -8.53
CA SER A 117 -14.28 3.27 -9.38
C SER A 117 -13.78 1.83 -9.16
N MET A 118 -12.54 1.65 -8.73
CA MET A 118 -11.97 0.37 -8.33
C MET A 118 -11.69 0.38 -6.82
N SER A 119 -12.70 0.68 -6.01
CA SER A 119 -12.53 0.73 -4.56
C SER A 119 -12.05 -0.61 -3.99
N PHE A 120 -11.33 -0.56 -2.87
CA PHE A 120 -10.63 -1.74 -2.36
C PHE A 120 -11.59 -2.84 -1.89
N ASN A 121 -12.74 -2.48 -1.31
CA ASN A 121 -13.78 -3.43 -0.91
C ASN A 121 -14.36 -4.22 -2.07
N LEU A 122 -14.48 -3.59 -3.24
CA LEU A 122 -15.00 -4.26 -4.44
C LEU A 122 -14.02 -5.31 -4.99
N CYS A 123 -12.73 -5.23 -4.66
CA CYS A 123 -11.72 -6.22 -5.08
C CYS A 123 -11.96 -7.63 -4.52
N PHE A 124 -12.84 -7.75 -3.52
CA PHE A 124 -13.17 -9.01 -2.84
C PHE A 124 -14.53 -9.56 -3.26
N LEU A 125 -15.24 -8.89 -4.17
CA LEU A 125 -16.44 -9.45 -4.79
C LEU A 125 -16.08 -10.55 -5.78
N PRO A 126 -16.91 -11.60 -5.93
CA PRO A 126 -16.73 -12.59 -6.98
C PRO A 126 -16.69 -11.99 -8.39
N GLN A 127 -17.50 -10.93 -8.60
CA GLN A 127 -17.58 -10.16 -9.83
C GLN A 127 -17.66 -8.67 -9.49
N PRO A 128 -16.54 -7.93 -9.52
CA PRO A 128 -16.57 -6.49 -9.34
C PRO A 128 -17.28 -5.79 -10.52
N PRO A 129 -17.85 -4.59 -10.30
CA PRO A 129 -18.49 -3.82 -11.36
C PRO A 129 -17.47 -3.36 -12.42
N GLN A 130 -17.96 -2.98 -13.59
CA GLN A 130 -17.11 -2.42 -14.64
C GLN A 130 -16.55 -1.05 -14.20
N PRO A 131 -15.23 -0.82 -14.32
CA PRO A 131 -14.65 0.49 -14.05
C PRO A 131 -15.12 1.56 -15.04
N THR A 132 -15.10 2.82 -14.62
CA THR A 132 -15.33 3.95 -15.51
C THR A 132 -14.20 4.08 -16.55
N ALA A 133 -14.49 4.76 -17.67
CA ALA A 133 -13.47 5.06 -18.67
C ALA A 133 -12.31 5.91 -18.10
N ALA A 134 -12.61 6.84 -17.20
CA ALA A 134 -11.61 7.65 -16.51
C ALA A 134 -10.71 6.79 -15.61
N ALA A 135 -11.29 5.84 -14.86
CA ALA A 135 -10.53 4.90 -14.04
C ALA A 135 -9.63 3.99 -14.88
N LEU A 136 -10.09 3.54 -16.06
CA LEU A 136 -9.27 2.77 -17.00
C LEU A 136 -8.13 3.60 -17.59
N ALA A 137 -8.35 4.89 -17.85
CA ALA A 137 -7.30 5.80 -18.32
C ALA A 137 -6.21 5.99 -17.27
N GLU A 138 -6.60 6.26 -16.01
CA GLU A 138 -5.66 6.34 -14.88
C GLU A 138 -4.94 5.00 -14.63
N ALA A 139 -5.62 3.87 -14.83
CA ALA A 139 -4.99 2.55 -14.72
C ALA A 139 -3.93 2.32 -15.79
N ALA A 140 -4.17 2.78 -17.02
CA ALA A 140 -3.19 2.72 -18.09
C ALA A 140 -1.97 3.62 -17.82
N GLU A 141 -2.19 4.83 -17.28
CA GLU A 141 -1.11 5.72 -16.84
C GLU A 141 -0.27 5.06 -15.73
N MET A 142 -0.92 4.50 -14.72
CA MET A 142 -0.26 3.76 -13.65
C MET A 142 0.59 2.61 -14.20
N LEU A 143 0.05 1.79 -15.11
CA LEU A 143 0.78 0.70 -15.74
C LEU A 143 2.00 1.21 -16.53
N SER A 144 1.90 2.37 -17.18
CA SER A 144 3.03 3.02 -17.86
C SER A 144 4.14 3.45 -16.90
N LEU A 145 3.78 3.99 -15.73
CA LEU A 145 4.76 4.37 -14.70
C LEU A 145 5.48 3.14 -14.11
N LEU A 146 4.72 2.07 -13.83
CA LEU A 146 5.29 0.81 -13.36
C LEU A 146 6.18 0.16 -14.43
N GLN A 147 5.77 0.20 -15.70
CA GLN A 147 6.56 -0.28 -16.82
C GLN A 147 7.91 0.46 -16.90
N ASP A 148 7.92 1.80 -16.86
CA ASP A 148 9.15 2.61 -16.90
C ASP A 148 10.08 2.31 -15.71
N ALA A 149 9.51 2.16 -14.50
CA ALA A 149 10.27 1.75 -13.33
C ALA A 149 10.90 0.36 -13.50
N LEU A 150 10.14 -0.60 -14.04
CA LEU A 150 10.63 -1.96 -14.30
C LEU A 150 11.64 -2.03 -15.45
N ASP A 151 11.59 -1.11 -16.40
CA ASP A 151 12.59 -0.94 -17.46
C ASP A 151 13.91 -0.43 -16.88
N ARG A 152 13.84 0.49 -15.91
CA ARG A 152 14.99 1.08 -15.19
C ARG A 152 15.37 0.33 -13.91
N ARG A 153 14.72 -0.80 -13.62
CA ARG A 153 14.69 -1.48 -12.31
C ARG A 153 16.04 -1.46 -11.59
N GLY A 154 17.09 -1.92 -12.28
CA GLY A 154 18.43 -2.10 -11.72
C GLY A 154 18.48 -3.17 -10.62
N GLY A 155 19.59 -3.93 -10.56
CA GLY A 155 19.77 -4.97 -9.55
C GLY A 155 18.90 -6.23 -9.73
N PRO A 156 19.12 -7.26 -8.89
CA PRO A 156 18.37 -8.51 -8.94
C PRO A 156 16.99 -8.39 -8.27
N GLY A 157 16.07 -9.25 -8.66
CA GLY A 157 14.74 -9.38 -8.07
C GLY A 157 13.62 -8.79 -8.94
N PRO A 158 12.35 -9.14 -8.63
CA PRO A 158 11.21 -8.85 -9.50
C PRO A 158 10.56 -7.47 -9.25
N PHE A 159 10.96 -6.76 -8.19
CA PHE A 159 10.27 -5.56 -7.70
C PHE A 159 10.71 -4.28 -8.42
N LEU A 160 10.03 -3.15 -8.21
CA LEU A 160 10.24 -1.92 -9.00
C LEU A 160 11.69 -1.43 -9.02
N PHE A 161 12.45 -1.67 -7.93
CA PHE A 161 13.86 -1.30 -7.79
C PHE A 161 14.76 -2.52 -7.47
N GLY A 162 14.36 -3.71 -7.96
CA GLY A 162 15.06 -4.97 -7.76
C GLY A 162 14.63 -5.64 -6.46
N ALA A 163 15.01 -5.03 -5.34
CA ALA A 163 14.53 -5.42 -4.01
C ALA A 163 13.13 -4.84 -3.72
N PHE A 164 12.42 -5.43 -2.75
CA PHE A 164 11.14 -4.90 -2.27
C PHE A 164 11.37 -3.58 -1.52
N THR A 165 10.76 -2.50 -1.98
CA THR A 165 10.95 -1.14 -1.45
C THR A 165 9.62 -0.50 -1.05
N ALA A 166 9.68 0.69 -0.45
CA ALA A 166 8.50 1.50 -0.17
C ALA A 166 7.71 1.88 -1.44
N ALA A 167 8.33 1.92 -2.62
CA ALA A 167 7.58 2.09 -3.86
C ALA A 167 6.62 0.90 -4.08
N ASP A 168 7.09 -0.33 -3.88
CA ASP A 168 6.26 -1.53 -3.97
C ASP A 168 5.17 -1.55 -2.90
N VAL A 169 5.50 -1.13 -1.67
CA VAL A 169 4.51 -0.95 -0.58
C VAL A 169 3.39 0.01 -1.01
N MET A 170 3.73 1.14 -1.61
CA MET A 170 2.77 2.15 -2.02
C MET A 170 1.85 1.67 -3.15
N TYR A 171 2.37 0.87 -4.09
CA TYR A 171 1.60 0.35 -5.22
C TYR A 171 0.92 -1.00 -4.95
N ALA A 172 1.26 -1.73 -3.89
CA ALA A 172 0.65 -3.04 -3.59
C ALA A 172 -0.89 -3.03 -3.57
N PRO A 173 -1.58 -2.06 -2.91
CA PRO A 173 -3.04 -2.02 -2.96
C PRO A 173 -3.59 -1.63 -4.34
N ALA A 174 -2.80 -0.97 -5.18
CA ALA A 174 -3.20 -0.63 -6.54
C ALA A 174 -3.06 -1.85 -7.46
N VAL A 175 -2.00 -2.64 -7.32
CA VAL A 175 -1.85 -3.94 -8.01
C VAL A 175 -3.01 -4.87 -7.69
N VAL A 176 -3.47 -4.94 -6.44
CA VAL A 176 -4.68 -5.69 -6.06
C VAL A 176 -5.90 -5.24 -6.87
N ARG A 177 -6.09 -3.93 -7.06
CA ARG A 177 -7.20 -3.38 -7.89
C ARG A 177 -7.05 -3.79 -9.35
N LEU A 178 -5.88 -3.54 -9.94
CA LEU A 178 -5.59 -3.87 -11.33
C LEU A 178 -5.87 -5.35 -11.62
N THR A 179 -5.48 -6.24 -10.71
CA THR A 179 -5.74 -7.68 -10.82
C THR A 179 -7.22 -8.03 -10.63
N ALA A 180 -7.87 -7.53 -9.58
CA ALA A 180 -9.26 -7.88 -9.27
C ALA A 180 -10.22 -7.42 -10.38
N PHE A 181 -9.97 -6.24 -10.94
CA PHE A 181 -10.76 -5.65 -12.03
C PHE A 181 -10.29 -6.09 -13.43
N ARG A 182 -9.29 -6.98 -13.52
CA ARG A 182 -8.76 -7.53 -14.79
C ARG A 182 -8.39 -6.44 -15.80
N VAL A 183 -7.72 -5.38 -15.32
CA VAL A 183 -7.30 -4.27 -16.17
C VAL A 183 -6.36 -4.77 -17.27
N PRO A 184 -6.56 -4.40 -18.54
CA PRO A 184 -5.68 -4.81 -19.64
C PRO A 184 -4.24 -4.32 -19.45
N THR A 185 -3.27 -5.22 -19.56
CA THR A 185 -1.83 -4.93 -19.39
C THR A 185 -1.04 -5.00 -20.70
N THR A 186 -1.72 -5.11 -21.85
CA THR A 186 -1.10 -5.37 -23.17
C THR A 186 -0.05 -4.33 -23.59
N ARG A 187 -0.15 -3.09 -23.09
CA ARG A 187 0.81 -2.01 -23.36
C ARG A 187 1.94 -1.89 -22.33
N ALA A 188 1.96 -2.76 -21.33
CA ALA A 188 2.92 -2.73 -20.22
C ALA A 188 3.45 -4.14 -19.93
N PRO A 189 4.19 -4.77 -20.86
CA PRO A 189 4.50 -6.20 -20.84
C PRO A 189 5.36 -6.66 -19.65
N ARG A 190 6.07 -5.77 -18.95
CA ARG A 190 6.83 -6.13 -17.74
C ARG A 190 5.96 -6.12 -16.48
N THR A 191 4.79 -5.49 -16.52
CA THR A 191 3.94 -5.35 -15.34
C THR A 191 3.28 -6.66 -14.89
N PRO A 192 2.83 -7.61 -15.75
CA PRO A 192 2.19 -8.83 -15.24
C PRO A 192 3.11 -9.70 -14.37
N PRO A 193 4.36 -10.00 -14.75
CA PRO A 193 5.28 -10.73 -13.88
C PRO A 193 5.56 -10.00 -12.55
N TYR A 194 5.65 -8.67 -12.58
CA TYR A 194 5.81 -7.86 -11.37
C TYR A 194 4.58 -7.97 -10.46
N MET A 195 3.38 -7.82 -11.02
CA MET A 195 2.12 -7.90 -10.28
C MET A 195 1.96 -9.28 -9.63
N GLU A 196 2.28 -10.34 -10.35
CA GLU A 196 2.29 -11.71 -9.82
C GLU A 196 3.27 -11.86 -8.66
N ALA A 197 4.53 -11.42 -8.84
CA ALA A 197 5.55 -11.48 -7.80
C ALA A 197 5.17 -10.67 -6.56
N LEU A 198 4.56 -9.49 -6.75
CA LEU A 198 4.10 -8.64 -5.66
C LEU A 198 2.96 -9.28 -4.87
N LEU A 199 1.97 -9.86 -5.55
CA LEU A 199 0.85 -10.55 -4.89
C LEU A 199 1.28 -11.86 -4.21
N ALA A 200 2.32 -12.51 -4.71
CA ALA A 200 2.94 -13.68 -4.11
C ALA A 200 3.88 -13.35 -2.94
N HIS A 201 4.28 -12.08 -2.77
CA HIS A 201 5.19 -11.68 -1.70
C HIS A 201 4.57 -11.98 -0.31
N PRO A 202 5.25 -12.70 0.60
CA PRO A 202 4.58 -13.25 1.80
C PRO A 202 3.83 -12.23 2.68
N PRO A 203 4.34 -11.00 2.93
CA PRO A 203 3.59 -9.96 3.65
C PRO A 203 2.31 -9.54 2.92
N VAL A 204 2.35 -9.41 1.59
CA VAL A 204 1.21 -9.06 0.76
C VAL A 204 0.19 -10.19 0.79
N LYS A 205 0.63 -11.43 0.57
CA LYS A 205 -0.23 -12.62 0.65
C LYS A 205 -0.93 -12.73 2.01
N ARG A 206 -0.20 -12.52 3.12
CA ARG A 206 -0.77 -12.55 4.47
C ARG A 206 -1.88 -11.51 4.66
N TRP A 207 -1.70 -10.29 4.16
CA TRP A 207 -2.76 -9.28 4.19
C TRP A 207 -3.97 -9.73 3.38
N MET A 208 -3.75 -10.24 2.17
CA MET A 208 -4.81 -10.67 1.27
C MET A 208 -5.61 -11.86 1.79
N ASP A 209 -4.94 -12.85 2.39
CA ASP A 209 -5.60 -14.00 3.02
C ASP A 209 -6.51 -13.55 4.17
N ALA A 210 -6.01 -12.66 5.04
CA ALA A 210 -6.80 -12.11 6.15
C ALA A 210 -7.96 -11.22 5.65
N ALA A 211 -7.77 -10.48 4.55
CA ALA A 211 -8.84 -9.70 3.93
C ALA A 211 -9.93 -10.60 3.33
N ARG A 212 -9.58 -11.70 2.66
CA ARG A 212 -10.53 -12.65 2.07
C ARG A 212 -11.35 -13.43 3.10
N ALA A 213 -10.83 -13.56 4.33
CA ALA A 213 -11.57 -14.18 5.44
C ALA A 213 -12.68 -13.28 6.00
N LEU A 214 -12.69 -11.99 5.66
CA LEU A 214 -13.72 -11.04 6.06
C LEU A 214 -14.88 -11.04 5.05
N PRO A 215 -16.13 -10.83 5.51
CA PRO A 215 -17.27 -10.76 4.61
C PRO A 215 -17.10 -9.59 3.62
N PRO A 216 -17.30 -9.82 2.30
CA PRO A 216 -17.22 -8.74 1.32
C PRO A 216 -18.32 -7.71 1.55
N ARG A 217 -18.06 -6.46 1.18
CA ARG A 217 -19.02 -5.36 1.23
C ARG A 217 -19.11 -4.68 -0.13
N ASP A 218 -20.32 -4.54 -0.63
CA ASP A 218 -20.66 -3.85 -1.87
C ASP A 218 -20.74 -2.32 -1.72
N HIS A 219 -20.82 -1.82 -0.49
CA HIS A 219 -20.81 -0.40 -0.15
C HIS A 219 -19.87 -0.06 1.02
N TYR A 220 -19.48 1.22 1.08
CA TYR A 220 -18.66 1.81 2.15
C TYR A 220 -19.55 2.41 3.24
#